data_AF-A0A943TF45-F1
#
_entry.id   AF-A0A943TF45-F1
#
_cell.length_a   1.000
_cell.length_b   1.000
_cell.length_c   1.000
_cell.angle_alpha   90.00
_cell.angle_beta   90.00
_cell.angle_gamma   90.00
#
_symmetry.space_group_name_H-M   'P 1'
#
loop_
_entity.id
_entity.type
_entity.pdbx_description
1 polymer ?
#
loop_
_entity_poly.entity_id
_entity_poly.type
_entity_poly.pdbx_seq_one_letter_code
_entity_poly.pdbx_strand_id
1 'polypeptide(L)'
;MPDVKCVLIHDNFQNFKSYNIPKAQLVIADIPYNIGTDFYASRPDWYVDGDNKNGESSKARKAAFNTDFTFNIAEYFHFCNRLLKKEPGTGEKDAPCMIVFCAFQQIPKVITEAEKYGFKNYIPLVFCKNYSPQVLKANMKIVGATEYALVLYRGKLPKFRNLGEDGKPHMIFNWFDWKRDGREYPKIHPSQKPISVLKRLIETFTDEGDVVIDPCAGSGSTLRAARELGRNSYGFEVSRDFYQKANEQMLGEEVAG
;
A
#
# COMPACT_ATOMS: atom_id res chain seq x y z
N MET A 1 -9.70 -6.12 -25.15
CA MET A 1 -9.75 -6.10 -23.68
C MET A 1 -10.73 -5.01 -23.28
N PRO A 2 -11.52 -5.16 -22.19
CA PRO A 2 -12.28 -4.03 -21.67
C PRO A 2 -11.34 -2.83 -21.43
N ASP A 3 -11.85 -1.62 -21.58
CA ASP A 3 -11.09 -0.38 -21.35
C ASP A 3 -10.79 -0.22 -19.85
N VAL A 4 -9.76 -0.91 -19.37
CA VAL A 4 -9.35 -0.94 -17.97
C VAL A 4 -8.56 0.32 -17.66
N LYS A 5 -9.12 1.19 -16.82
CA LYS A 5 -8.45 2.43 -16.40
C LYS A 5 -7.31 2.11 -15.44
N CYS A 6 -6.14 2.66 -15.71
CA CYS A 6 -4.98 2.59 -14.84
C CYS A 6 -4.36 3.98 -14.73
N VAL A 7 -4.63 4.68 -13.62
CA VAL A 7 -4.34 6.11 -13.48
C VAL A 7 -3.40 6.34 -12.30
N LEU A 8 -2.17 6.74 -12.58
CA LEU A 8 -1.24 7.25 -11.58
C LEU A 8 -1.29 8.78 -11.57
N ILE A 9 -1.48 9.37 -10.40
CA ILE A 9 -1.62 10.82 -10.19
C ILE A 9 -0.37 11.34 -9.49
N HIS A 10 0.28 12.35 -10.08
CA HIS A 10 1.41 13.05 -9.45
C HIS A 10 0.91 14.12 -8.48
N ASP A 11 0.41 13.70 -7.32
CA ASP A 11 -0.11 14.58 -6.28
C ASP A 11 -0.17 13.85 -4.93
N ASN A 12 -0.43 14.58 -3.86
CA ASN A 12 -0.76 13.99 -2.57
C ASN A 12 -2.21 13.48 -2.57
N PHE A 13 -2.44 12.28 -2.02
CA PHE A 13 -3.79 11.71 -1.90
C PHE A 13 -4.76 12.62 -1.13
N GLN A 14 -4.29 13.54 -0.29
CA GLN A 14 -5.13 14.54 0.39
C GLN A 14 -5.91 15.42 -0.59
N ASN A 15 -5.41 15.59 -1.83
CA ASN A 15 -6.03 16.37 -2.88
C ASN A 15 -7.04 15.58 -3.73
N PHE A 16 -7.43 14.37 -3.31
CA PHE A 16 -8.28 13.44 -4.08
C PHE A 16 -9.61 14.02 -4.59
N LYS A 17 -10.14 15.04 -3.93
CA LYS A 17 -11.40 15.70 -4.31
C LYS A 17 -11.34 16.30 -5.72
N SER A 18 -10.15 16.67 -6.19
CA SER A 18 -9.94 17.26 -7.52
C SER A 18 -9.98 16.24 -8.67
N TYR A 19 -9.95 14.93 -8.38
CA TYR A 19 -9.70 13.88 -9.37
C TYR A 19 -10.91 12.98 -9.69
N ASN A 20 -12.08 13.25 -9.08
CA ASN A 20 -13.33 12.50 -9.29
C ASN A 20 -13.16 10.97 -9.29
N ILE A 21 -12.39 10.45 -8.33
CA ILE A 21 -12.04 9.02 -8.29
C ILE A 21 -13.27 8.19 -7.89
N PRO A 22 -13.60 7.12 -8.64
CA PRO A 22 -14.68 6.20 -8.29
C PRO A 22 -14.46 5.52 -6.93
N LYS A 23 -15.53 5.01 -6.31
CA LYS A 23 -15.41 4.28 -5.05
C LYS A 23 -14.77 2.91 -5.24
N ALA A 24 -13.80 2.58 -4.40
CA ALA A 24 -13.02 1.35 -4.44
C ALA A 24 -13.72 0.19 -3.75
N GLN A 25 -13.56 -1.00 -4.33
CA GLN A 25 -13.79 -2.27 -3.63
C GLN A 25 -12.64 -2.58 -2.67
N LEU A 26 -11.42 -2.26 -3.07
CA LEU A 26 -10.20 -2.50 -2.31
C LEU A 26 -9.34 -1.25 -2.31
N VAL A 27 -8.93 -0.79 -1.13
CA VAL A 27 -7.78 0.11 -0.98
C VAL A 27 -6.60 -0.72 -0.48
N ILE A 28 -5.43 -0.61 -1.10
CA ILE A 28 -4.22 -1.33 -0.67
C ILE A 28 -3.04 -0.36 -0.67
N ALA A 29 -2.26 -0.34 0.42
CA ALA A 29 -1.15 0.59 0.54
C ALA A 29 0.01 0.00 1.36
N ASP A 30 1.24 0.35 0.96
CA ASP A 30 2.44 0.22 1.77
C ASP A 30 2.73 1.57 2.42
N ILE A 31 2.21 1.77 3.64
CA ILE A 31 2.37 3.05 4.32
C ILE A 31 3.80 3.18 4.88
N PRO A 32 4.38 4.40 4.90
CA PRO A 32 5.71 4.62 5.44
C PRO A 32 5.86 4.13 6.88
N TYR A 33 7.05 3.61 7.21
CA TYR A 33 7.33 3.05 8.55
C TYR A 33 7.40 4.11 9.66
N ASN A 34 7.56 5.39 9.30
CA ASN A 34 7.60 6.51 10.25
C ASN A 34 6.21 7.12 10.44
N ILE A 35 5.30 6.37 11.05
CA ILE A 35 3.97 6.90 11.39
C ILE A 35 4.13 7.74 12.66
N GLY A 36 4.14 9.07 12.53
CA GLY A 36 3.99 10.04 13.61
C GLY A 36 4.88 9.83 14.84
N THR A 37 6.12 10.28 14.74
CA THR A 37 6.73 11.12 15.77
C THR A 37 6.95 12.48 15.11
N ASP A 38 6.93 13.60 15.85
CA ASP A 38 7.43 14.89 15.35
C ASP A 38 8.92 14.73 15.04
N PHE A 39 9.22 14.11 13.90
CA PHE A 39 10.57 13.70 13.49
C PHE A 39 11.46 14.91 13.22
N TYR A 40 10.83 16.06 12.97
CA TYR A 40 11.51 17.34 12.94
C TYR A 40 12.21 17.62 14.27
N ALA A 41 11.55 17.38 15.40
CA ALA A 41 12.09 17.67 16.73
C ALA A 41 13.11 16.61 17.23
N SER A 42 13.17 15.42 16.63
CA SER A 42 14.00 14.30 17.12
C SER A 42 15.32 14.08 16.35
N ARG A 43 15.63 14.91 15.34
CA ARG A 43 16.85 14.85 14.52
C ARG A 43 17.75 16.08 14.75
N PRO A 44 18.78 16.00 15.61
CA PRO A 44 19.68 17.12 15.86
C PRO A 44 20.37 17.62 14.58
N ASP A 45 20.68 16.73 13.64
CA ASP A 45 21.36 17.05 12.38
C ASP A 45 20.54 17.94 11.42
N TRP A 46 19.26 18.17 11.71
CA TRP A 46 18.38 19.07 10.97
C TRP A 46 18.38 20.50 11.51
N TYR A 47 19.02 20.73 12.64
CA TYR A 47 19.22 22.06 13.19
C TYR A 47 20.68 22.45 13.15
N VAL A 48 20.95 23.75 13.05
CA VAL A 48 22.32 24.25 13.14
C VAL A 48 22.87 23.87 14.52
N ASP A 49 23.95 23.09 14.52
CA ASP A 49 24.62 22.55 15.70
C ASP A 49 23.77 21.66 16.61
N GLY A 50 22.67 21.09 16.13
CA GLY A 50 21.84 20.19 16.95
C GLY A 50 20.69 20.85 17.71
N ASP A 51 20.56 22.18 17.66
CA ASP A 51 19.62 22.95 18.49
C ASP A 51 18.59 23.71 17.65
N ASN A 52 17.30 23.46 17.91
CA ASN A 52 16.20 24.06 17.18
C ASN A 52 16.12 25.59 17.28
N LYS A 53 16.72 26.20 18.31
CA LYS A 53 16.78 27.65 18.46
C LYS A 53 17.70 28.32 17.45
N ASN A 54 18.64 27.57 16.87
CA ASN A 54 19.63 28.08 15.92
C ASN A 54 19.14 28.04 14.46
N GLY A 55 17.90 27.61 14.24
CA GLY A 55 17.31 27.49 12.90
C GLY A 55 17.72 26.20 12.18
N GLU A 56 17.16 26.03 10.98
CA GLU A 56 17.25 24.80 10.21
C GLU A 56 18.59 24.67 9.46
N SER A 57 19.16 23.47 9.46
CA SER A 57 20.38 23.16 8.71
C SER A 57 20.08 22.96 7.22
N SER A 58 21.13 23.01 6.39
CA SER A 58 21.02 22.69 4.96
C SER A 58 20.57 21.24 4.69
N LYS A 59 20.63 20.35 5.69
CA LYS A 59 20.15 18.97 5.61
C LYS A 59 18.64 18.87 5.83
N ALA A 60 18.05 19.74 6.65
CA ALA A 60 16.59 19.79 6.87
C ALA A 60 15.84 20.05 5.57
N ARG A 61 16.31 21.01 4.77
CA ARG A 61 15.73 21.32 3.46
C ARG A 61 15.84 20.19 2.45
N LYS A 62 16.87 19.33 2.52
CA LYS A 62 16.97 18.13 1.67
C LYS A 62 16.05 16.99 2.15
N ALA A 63 15.87 16.86 3.47
CA ALA A 63 14.99 15.86 4.07
C ALA A 63 13.50 16.21 3.95
N ALA A 64 13.12 17.49 3.93
CA ALA A 64 11.75 17.94 3.71
C ALA A 64 11.18 17.58 2.32
N PHE A 65 12.05 17.29 1.34
CA PHE A 65 11.63 16.73 0.04
C PHE A 65 11.58 15.19 0.03
N ASN A 66 12.00 14.51 1.10
CA ASN A 66 11.80 13.07 1.26
C ASN A 66 10.42 12.81 1.87
N THR A 67 9.60 12.12 1.10
CA THR A 67 8.18 11.81 1.26
C THR A 67 7.83 11.03 2.54
N ASP A 68 8.84 10.50 3.24
CA ASP A 68 8.68 9.68 4.45
C ASP A 68 8.42 10.49 5.74
N PHE A 69 8.57 11.81 5.72
CA PHE A 69 8.53 12.64 6.95
C PHE A 69 7.18 13.31 7.24
N THR A 70 6.19 13.17 6.34
CA THR A 70 4.91 13.91 6.42
C THR A 70 3.67 13.02 6.27
N PHE A 71 3.81 11.69 6.33
CA PHE A 71 2.65 10.80 6.17
C PHE A 71 1.72 10.90 7.38
N ASN A 72 0.56 11.53 7.18
CA ASN A 72 -0.48 11.65 8.19
C ASN A 72 -1.46 10.47 8.07
N ILE A 73 -1.35 9.54 9.00
CA ILE A 73 -2.22 8.35 9.06
C ILE A 73 -3.70 8.69 9.25
N ALA A 74 -4.02 9.80 9.92
CA ALA A 74 -5.40 10.25 10.09
C ALA A 74 -5.99 10.68 8.72
N GLU A 75 -5.24 11.46 7.95
CA GLU A 75 -5.65 11.84 6.59
C GLU A 75 -5.74 10.64 5.66
N TYR A 76 -4.85 9.66 5.80
CA TYR A 76 -4.95 8.40 5.07
C TYR A 76 -6.26 7.68 5.36
N PHE A 77 -6.63 7.49 6.63
CA PHE A 77 -7.89 6.85 6.98
C PHE A 77 -9.11 7.68 6.60
N HIS A 78 -9.02 9.01 6.66
CA HIS A 78 -10.04 9.90 6.14
C HIS A 78 -10.26 9.66 4.64
N PHE A 79 -9.19 9.71 3.84
CA PHE A 79 -9.20 9.42 2.41
C PHE A 79 -9.82 8.05 2.12
N CYS A 80 -9.33 7.00 2.79
CA CYS A 80 -9.80 5.64 2.56
C CYS A 80 -11.28 5.49 2.93
N ASN A 81 -11.72 6.02 4.07
CA ASN A 81 -13.14 5.97 4.45
C ASN A 81 -14.02 6.68 3.41
N ARG A 82 -13.54 7.78 2.82
CA ARG A 82 -14.26 8.51 1.79
C ARG A 82 -14.31 7.78 0.46
N LEU A 83 -13.23 7.10 0.04
CA LEU A 83 -13.16 6.46 -1.28
C LEU A 83 -13.51 4.98 -1.29
N LEU A 84 -13.59 4.31 -0.16
CA LEU A 84 -14.10 2.95 -0.11
C LEU A 84 -15.62 2.92 -0.38
N LYS A 85 -16.13 1.90 -1.08
CA LYS A 85 -17.57 1.68 -1.24
C LYS A 85 -18.27 1.64 0.14
N LYS A 86 -19.57 1.93 0.14
CA LYS A 86 -20.40 1.69 1.33
C LYS A 86 -20.52 0.18 1.56
N GLU A 87 -20.78 -0.21 2.80
CA GLU A 87 -21.15 -1.60 3.05
C GLU A 87 -22.45 -1.94 2.33
N PRO A 88 -22.57 -3.15 1.78
CA PRO A 88 -23.75 -3.56 1.06
C PRO A 88 -24.94 -3.76 1.99
N GLY A 89 -26.13 -3.99 1.44
CA GLY A 89 -27.36 -4.21 2.20
C GLY A 89 -27.37 -5.50 3.04
N THR A 90 -28.40 -5.70 3.83
CA THR A 90 -28.57 -6.93 4.65
C THR A 90 -28.58 -8.17 3.75
N GLY A 91 -27.75 -9.17 4.06
CA GLY A 91 -27.65 -10.43 3.31
C GLY A 91 -26.62 -10.47 2.19
N GLU A 92 -26.07 -9.32 1.77
CA GLU A 92 -25.03 -9.24 0.74
C GLU A 92 -23.62 -9.49 1.31
N LYS A 93 -22.76 -10.15 0.52
CA LYS A 93 -21.46 -10.71 0.97
C LYS A 93 -20.22 -10.09 0.33
N ASP A 94 -20.32 -8.87 -0.20
CA ASP A 94 -19.23 -8.22 -0.95
C ASP A 94 -18.81 -6.88 -0.34
N ALA A 95 -18.66 -6.84 0.99
CA ALA A 95 -18.20 -5.63 1.66
C ALA A 95 -16.77 -5.27 1.20
N PRO A 96 -16.46 -3.97 1.05
CA PRO A 96 -15.13 -3.54 0.66
C PRO A 96 -14.19 -3.53 1.87
N CYS A 97 -12.89 -3.58 1.61
CA CYS A 97 -11.88 -3.58 2.66
C CYS A 97 -10.65 -2.75 2.29
N MET A 98 -9.80 -2.56 3.29
CA MET A 98 -8.51 -1.94 3.12
C MET A 98 -7.41 -2.91 3.54
N ILE A 99 -6.33 -3.00 2.76
CA ILE A 99 -5.14 -3.75 3.11
C ILE A 99 -4.00 -2.77 3.36
N VAL A 100 -3.49 -2.75 4.58
CA VAL A 100 -2.42 -1.84 4.98
C VAL A 100 -1.19 -2.64 5.34
N PHE A 101 -0.17 -2.64 4.47
CA PHE A 101 1.15 -3.16 4.82
C PHE A 101 1.79 -2.24 5.85
N CYS A 102 2.37 -2.82 6.90
CA CYS A 102 3.04 -2.08 7.94
C CYS A 102 4.07 -2.97 8.66
N ALA A 103 4.99 -2.36 9.40
CA ALA A 103 5.87 -3.11 10.28
C ALA A 103 5.07 -3.69 11.46
N PHE A 104 5.55 -4.80 12.01
CA PHE A 104 4.92 -5.45 13.16
C PHE A 104 4.67 -4.47 14.31
N GLN A 105 5.63 -3.61 14.61
CA GLN A 105 5.57 -2.61 15.68
C GLN A 105 4.50 -1.53 15.45
N GLN A 106 4.07 -1.32 14.20
CA GLN A 106 3.08 -0.30 13.85
C GLN A 106 1.65 -0.81 13.95
N ILE A 107 1.44 -2.12 13.99
CA ILE A 107 0.11 -2.75 14.01
C ILE A 107 -0.83 -2.10 15.04
N PRO A 108 -0.43 -1.91 16.32
CA PRO A 108 -1.32 -1.30 17.31
C PRO A 108 -1.76 0.11 16.91
N LYS A 109 -0.83 0.94 16.41
CA LYS A 109 -1.13 2.31 15.99
C LYS A 109 -2.08 2.34 14.78
N VAL A 110 -1.84 1.47 13.81
CA VAL A 110 -2.71 1.37 12.61
C VAL A 110 -4.13 0.96 13.02
N ILE A 111 -4.28 -0.01 13.92
CA ILE A 111 -5.60 -0.44 14.43
C ILE A 111 -6.30 0.70 15.19
N THR A 112 -5.62 1.34 16.14
CA THR A 112 -6.20 2.44 16.94
C THR A 112 -6.63 3.61 16.07
N GLU A 113 -5.85 3.98 15.06
CA GLU A 113 -6.24 5.05 14.13
C GLU A 113 -7.38 4.62 13.21
N ALA A 114 -7.36 3.39 12.69
CA ALA A 114 -8.43 2.86 11.83
C ALA A 114 -9.80 2.87 12.51
N GLU A 115 -9.84 2.52 13.81
CA GLU A 115 -11.07 2.46 14.60
C GLU A 115 -11.78 3.82 14.68
N LYS A 116 -11.01 4.93 14.79
CA LYS A 116 -11.54 6.30 14.80
C LYS A 116 -12.33 6.65 13.53
N TYR A 117 -12.04 5.96 12.42
CA TYR A 117 -12.70 6.13 11.12
C TYR A 117 -13.74 5.05 10.80
N GLY A 118 -14.09 4.21 11.79
CA GLY A 118 -15.15 3.21 11.68
C GLY A 118 -14.70 1.83 11.18
N PHE A 119 -13.41 1.61 10.98
CA PHE A 119 -12.85 0.30 10.66
C PHE A 119 -12.53 -0.46 11.95
N LYS A 120 -13.58 -1.04 12.54
CA LYS A 120 -13.51 -1.65 13.89
C LYS A 120 -12.98 -3.08 13.89
N ASN A 121 -12.89 -3.71 12.73
CA ASN A 121 -12.48 -5.10 12.61
C ASN A 121 -11.25 -5.24 11.73
N TYR A 122 -10.41 -6.24 12.03
CA TYR A 122 -9.18 -6.48 11.32
C TYR A 122 -8.79 -7.96 11.26
N ILE A 123 -8.07 -8.34 10.21
CA ILE A 123 -7.41 -9.65 10.07
C ILE A 123 -5.92 -9.41 9.80
N PRO A 124 -4.99 -9.92 10.63
CA PRO A 124 -3.57 -9.82 10.36
C PRO A 124 -3.15 -10.81 9.28
N LEU A 125 -2.44 -10.33 8.26
CA LEU A 125 -1.80 -11.14 7.23
C LEU A 125 -0.29 -11.18 7.48
N VAL A 126 0.30 -12.37 7.35
CA VAL A 126 1.74 -12.59 7.49
C VAL A 126 2.31 -13.07 6.16
N PHE A 127 3.34 -12.40 5.66
CA PHE A 127 3.98 -12.78 4.42
C PHE A 127 5.35 -13.39 4.69
N CYS A 128 5.52 -14.67 4.37
CA CYS A 128 6.72 -15.44 4.64
C CYS A 128 7.69 -15.38 3.47
N LYS A 129 8.85 -14.75 3.67
CA LYS A 129 9.94 -14.69 2.69
C LYS A 129 10.64 -16.03 2.63
N ASN A 130 10.82 -16.55 1.42
CA ASN A 130 11.66 -17.73 1.16
C ASN A 130 13.16 -17.38 1.03
N TYR A 131 13.55 -16.18 1.43
CA TYR A 131 14.92 -15.68 1.42
C TYR A 131 15.22 -14.90 2.70
N SER A 132 16.47 -14.92 3.13
CA SER A 132 16.94 -14.03 4.20
C SER A 132 17.62 -12.78 3.61
N PRO A 133 17.44 -11.60 4.22
CA PRO A 133 18.36 -10.49 3.97
C PRO A 133 19.77 -10.93 4.36
N GLN A 134 20.75 -10.65 3.49
CA GLN A 134 22.14 -11.00 3.75
C GLN A 134 22.63 -10.29 5.01
N VAL A 135 23.04 -11.05 6.01
CA VAL A 135 23.72 -10.55 7.21
C VAL A 135 25.18 -11.00 7.16
N LEU A 136 26.10 -10.11 7.52
CA LEU A 136 27.50 -10.48 7.68
C LEU A 136 27.59 -11.56 8.77
N LYS A 137 28.32 -12.65 8.50
CA LYS A 137 28.46 -13.80 9.43
C LYS A 137 28.98 -13.41 10.83
N ALA A 138 29.69 -12.29 10.92
CA ALA A 138 30.19 -11.75 12.19
C ALA A 138 29.10 -11.18 13.11
N ASN A 139 27.92 -10.86 12.58
CA ASN A 139 26.80 -10.25 13.32
C ASN A 139 25.54 -11.13 13.23
N MET A 140 25.66 -12.38 13.69
CA MET A 140 24.52 -13.30 13.77
C MET A 140 23.41 -12.71 14.63
N LYS A 141 22.21 -12.64 14.07
CA LYS A 141 21.00 -12.13 14.74
C LYS A 141 19.78 -12.89 14.24
N ILE A 142 18.66 -12.78 14.95
CA ILE A 142 17.36 -13.21 14.43
C ILE A 142 17.08 -12.38 13.18
N VAL A 143 16.90 -13.07 12.04
CA VAL A 143 16.65 -12.43 10.76
C VAL A 143 15.15 -12.39 10.51
N GLY A 144 14.62 -11.19 10.25
CA GLY A 144 13.21 -11.02 9.88
C GLY A 144 12.92 -11.68 8.54
N ALA A 145 12.14 -12.76 8.58
CA ALA A 145 11.66 -13.48 7.39
C ALA A 145 10.21 -13.13 7.04
N THR A 146 9.57 -12.23 7.78
CA THR A 146 8.16 -11.90 7.63
C THR A 146 7.93 -10.43 7.26
N GLU A 147 6.90 -10.17 6.45
CA GLU A 147 6.22 -8.86 6.39
C GLU A 147 4.79 -9.00 6.92
N TYR A 148 4.15 -7.89 7.23
CA TYR A 148 2.83 -7.85 7.84
C TYR A 148 1.91 -6.90 7.09
N ALA A 149 0.64 -7.25 7.03
CA ALA A 149 -0.43 -6.34 6.66
C ALA A 149 -1.66 -6.56 7.53
N LEU A 150 -2.56 -5.58 7.53
CA LEU A 150 -3.88 -5.69 8.14
C LEU A 150 -4.95 -5.58 7.05
N VAL A 151 -5.86 -6.54 6.99
CA VAL A 151 -7.16 -6.35 6.32
C VAL A 151 -8.07 -5.63 7.30
N LEU A 152 -8.35 -4.36 7.07
CA LEU A 152 -9.23 -3.52 7.87
C LEU A 152 -10.61 -3.44 7.22
N TYR A 153 -11.66 -3.59 8.02
CA TYR A 153 -13.04 -3.55 7.53
C TYR A 153 -14.01 -3.00 8.59
N ARG A 154 -15.22 -2.66 8.14
CA ARG A 154 -16.27 -2.06 8.97
C ARG A 154 -17.04 -3.14 9.73
N GLY A 155 -18.35 -3.29 9.55
CA GLY A 155 -19.17 -4.26 10.28
C GLY A 155 -19.28 -5.63 9.60
N LYS A 156 -19.19 -5.68 8.27
CA LYS A 156 -19.40 -6.89 7.45
C LYS A 156 -18.08 -7.43 6.95
N LEU A 157 -18.00 -8.76 6.93
CA LEU A 157 -16.85 -9.46 6.37
C LEU A 157 -16.62 -9.03 4.92
N PRO A 158 -15.36 -8.77 4.54
CA PRO A 158 -15.02 -8.42 3.17
C PRO A 158 -15.44 -9.49 2.16
N LYS A 159 -15.42 -9.08 0.90
CA LYS A 159 -15.39 -9.99 -0.25
C LYS A 159 -14.19 -10.94 -0.13
N PHE A 160 -14.42 -12.26 -0.18
CA PHE A 160 -13.35 -13.26 -0.24
C PHE A 160 -13.58 -14.18 -1.44
N ARG A 161 -12.66 -14.13 -2.40
CA ARG A 161 -12.63 -14.97 -3.59
C ARG A 161 -11.40 -15.86 -3.50
N ASN A 162 -11.63 -17.16 -3.35
CA ASN A 162 -10.54 -18.12 -3.32
C ASN A 162 -11.08 -19.43 -3.87
N LEU A 163 -10.86 -19.62 -5.17
CA LEU A 163 -11.22 -20.84 -5.86
C LEU A 163 -9.99 -21.75 -5.87
N GLY A 164 -10.18 -22.98 -5.40
CA GLY A 164 -9.16 -24.02 -5.49
C GLY A 164 -9.01 -24.50 -6.92
N GLU A 165 -8.01 -25.33 -7.17
CA GLU A 165 -7.83 -26.00 -8.46
C GLU A 165 -9.02 -26.88 -8.85
N ASP A 166 -9.80 -27.31 -7.86
CA ASP A 166 -11.06 -28.03 -8.03
C ASP A 166 -12.26 -27.14 -8.41
N GLY A 167 -12.02 -25.83 -8.58
CA GLY A 167 -13.03 -24.83 -8.88
C GLY A 167 -13.95 -24.50 -7.72
N LYS A 168 -13.67 -24.99 -6.51
CA LYS A 168 -14.54 -24.78 -5.33
C LYS A 168 -14.00 -23.66 -4.44
N PRO A 169 -14.88 -22.97 -3.69
CA PRO A 169 -14.45 -22.00 -2.69
C PRO A 169 -13.70 -22.67 -1.54
N HIS A 170 -12.54 -22.13 -1.17
CA HIS A 170 -11.76 -22.56 0.00
C HIS A 170 -11.51 -21.40 0.96
N MET A 171 -11.33 -21.72 2.25
CA MET A 171 -10.88 -20.75 3.24
C MET A 171 -9.48 -20.25 2.92
N ILE A 172 -9.20 -18.99 3.27
CA ILE A 172 -7.92 -18.35 3.03
C ILE A 172 -7.12 -18.36 4.32
N PHE A 173 -5.91 -18.88 4.26
CA PHE A 173 -4.98 -18.76 5.38
C PHE A 173 -4.54 -17.31 5.55
N ASN A 174 -4.33 -16.89 6.79
CA ASN A 174 -3.83 -15.57 7.10
C ASN A 174 -2.31 -15.43 6.88
N TRP A 175 -1.70 -16.35 6.13
CA TRP A 175 -0.31 -16.29 5.73
C TRP A 175 -0.14 -16.56 4.22
N PHE A 176 0.89 -15.93 3.64
CA PHE A 176 1.17 -15.98 2.20
C PHE A 176 2.67 -16.15 1.96
N ASP A 177 3.03 -16.85 0.89
CA ASP A 177 4.40 -16.84 0.38
C ASP A 177 4.75 -15.47 -0.21
N TRP A 178 5.91 -14.94 0.17
CA TRP A 178 6.47 -13.73 -0.40
C TRP A 178 7.50 -14.07 -1.47
N LYS A 179 7.00 -14.38 -2.66
CA LYS A 179 7.84 -14.63 -3.83
C LYS A 179 8.30 -13.30 -4.42
N ARG A 180 9.59 -13.17 -4.70
CA ARG A 180 10.10 -12.03 -5.48
C ARG A 180 9.64 -12.19 -6.93
N ASP A 181 9.28 -11.07 -7.53
CA ASP A 181 9.08 -10.99 -8.97
C ASP A 181 10.38 -11.29 -9.73
N GLY A 182 10.26 -11.81 -10.95
CA GLY A 182 11.38 -11.99 -11.85
C GLY A 182 11.74 -10.69 -12.59
N ARG A 183 12.36 -10.83 -13.77
CA ARG A 183 12.80 -9.68 -14.59
C ARG A 183 11.68 -9.09 -15.44
N GLU A 184 10.52 -9.74 -15.47
CA GLU A 184 9.33 -9.29 -16.19
C GLU A 184 8.75 -7.98 -15.64
N TYR A 185 9.04 -7.64 -14.37
CA TYR A 185 8.64 -6.37 -13.77
C TYR A 185 9.87 -5.55 -13.38
N PRO A 186 9.92 -4.24 -13.73
CA PRO A 186 11.06 -3.41 -13.38
C PRO A 186 11.11 -3.16 -11.87
N LYS A 187 12.33 -3.02 -11.34
CA LYS A 187 12.55 -2.63 -9.94
C LYS A 187 12.76 -1.12 -9.85
N ILE A 188 11.71 -0.40 -9.47
CA ILE A 188 11.69 1.08 -9.44
C ILE A 188 11.89 1.60 -8.02
N HIS A 189 11.24 0.96 -7.03
CA HIS A 189 11.28 1.38 -5.63
C HIS A 189 11.97 0.34 -4.74
N PRO A 190 12.79 0.74 -3.75
CA PRO A 190 13.44 -0.20 -2.82
C PRO A 190 12.43 -1.10 -2.09
N SER A 191 11.36 -0.52 -1.55
CA SER A 191 10.29 -1.25 -0.85
C SER A 191 9.17 -1.79 -1.75
N GLN A 192 9.33 -1.74 -3.09
CA GLN A 192 8.34 -2.25 -4.04
C GLN A 192 7.88 -3.66 -3.67
N LYS A 193 6.57 -3.78 -3.47
CA LYS A 193 5.87 -5.03 -3.18
C LYS A 193 5.79 -5.88 -4.44
N PRO A 194 6.04 -7.21 -4.36
CA PRO A 194 5.94 -8.07 -5.52
C PRO A 194 4.53 -8.06 -6.15
N ILE A 195 4.45 -7.90 -7.46
CA ILE A 195 3.21 -7.91 -8.24
C ILE A 195 2.48 -9.23 -8.08
N SER A 196 3.20 -10.35 -8.01
CA SER A 196 2.60 -11.68 -7.75
C SER A 196 1.83 -11.73 -6.41
N VAL A 197 2.38 -11.12 -5.35
CA VAL A 197 1.70 -11.01 -4.04
C VAL A 197 0.49 -10.07 -4.14
N LEU A 198 0.65 -8.92 -4.79
CA LEU A 198 -0.42 -7.95 -4.97
C LEU A 198 -1.59 -8.52 -5.79
N LYS A 199 -1.30 -9.28 -6.86
CA LYS A 199 -2.32 -9.96 -7.66
C LYS A 199 -3.17 -10.89 -6.81
N ARG A 200 -2.53 -11.76 -6.02
CA ARG A 200 -3.24 -12.70 -5.13
C ARG A 200 -4.16 -11.99 -4.15
N LEU A 201 -3.74 -10.87 -3.58
CA LEU A 201 -4.58 -10.04 -2.71
C LEU A 201 -5.73 -9.38 -3.49
N ILE A 202 -5.45 -8.77 -4.64
CA ILE A 202 -6.47 -8.12 -5.47
C ILE A 202 -7.53 -9.11 -5.92
N GLU A 203 -7.14 -10.28 -6.45
CA GLU A 203 -8.06 -11.36 -6.83
C GLU A 203 -8.92 -11.80 -5.65
N THR A 204 -8.33 -11.88 -4.45
CA THR A 204 -9.06 -12.30 -3.24
C THR A 204 -10.19 -11.34 -2.89
N PHE A 205 -9.98 -10.03 -3.01
CA PHE A 205 -10.90 -9.04 -2.46
C PHE A 205 -11.70 -8.28 -3.53
N THR A 206 -11.54 -8.61 -4.81
CA THR A 206 -12.19 -7.90 -5.94
C THR A 206 -12.63 -8.85 -7.06
N ASP A 207 -13.62 -8.46 -7.84
CA ASP A 207 -13.97 -9.10 -9.11
C ASP A 207 -13.45 -8.26 -10.29
N GLU A 208 -13.47 -8.78 -11.52
CA GLU A 208 -13.13 -8.00 -12.71
C GLU A 208 -14.00 -6.73 -12.82
N GLY A 209 -13.41 -5.63 -13.27
CA GLY A 209 -14.07 -4.32 -13.35
C GLY A 209 -14.17 -3.55 -12.03
N ASP A 210 -13.95 -4.19 -10.87
CA ASP A 210 -13.86 -3.48 -9.59
C ASP A 210 -12.73 -2.45 -9.59
N VAL A 211 -12.84 -1.48 -8.68
CA VAL A 211 -11.85 -0.39 -8.51
C VAL A 211 -10.91 -0.72 -7.35
N VAL A 212 -9.61 -0.67 -7.62
CA VAL A 212 -8.51 -0.78 -6.66
C VAL A 212 -7.84 0.59 -6.50
N ILE A 213 -7.58 1.04 -5.28
CA ILE A 213 -6.89 2.31 -5.02
C ILE A 213 -5.61 2.09 -4.21
N ASP A 214 -4.54 2.77 -4.60
CA ASP A 214 -3.28 2.83 -3.87
C ASP A 214 -2.83 4.29 -3.62
N PRO A 215 -3.08 4.86 -2.43
CA PRO A 215 -2.69 6.24 -2.12
C PRO A 215 -1.19 6.45 -1.91
N CYS A 216 -0.38 5.37 -1.89
CA CYS A 216 1.07 5.39 -1.73
C CYS A 216 1.71 4.54 -2.83
N ALA A 217 1.37 4.82 -4.08
CA ALA A 217 1.57 3.90 -5.21
C ALA A 217 3.05 3.61 -5.50
N GLY A 218 3.98 4.51 -5.15
CA GLY A 218 5.42 4.28 -5.28
C GLY A 218 5.81 3.90 -6.70
N SER A 219 6.27 2.65 -6.86
CA SER A 219 6.62 2.05 -8.16
C SER A 219 5.43 1.80 -9.10
N GLY A 220 4.18 1.95 -8.65
CA GLY A 220 2.98 1.63 -9.43
C GLY A 220 2.67 0.13 -9.51
N SER A 221 3.27 -0.71 -8.65
CA SER A 221 3.13 -2.18 -8.72
C SER A 221 1.69 -2.64 -8.46
N THR A 222 0.97 -1.99 -7.54
CA THR A 222 -0.46 -2.25 -7.30
C THR A 222 -1.29 -1.97 -8.55
N LEU A 223 -1.04 -0.83 -9.20
CA LEU A 223 -1.77 -0.40 -10.39
C LEU A 223 -1.54 -1.38 -11.55
N ARG A 224 -0.29 -1.82 -11.72
CA ARG A 224 0.09 -2.87 -12.70
C ARG A 224 -0.64 -4.18 -12.41
N ALA A 225 -0.60 -4.66 -11.17
CA ALA A 225 -1.27 -5.89 -10.75
C ALA A 225 -2.78 -5.83 -11.01
N ALA A 226 -3.44 -4.74 -10.64
CA ALA A 226 -4.86 -4.53 -10.87
C ALA A 226 -5.20 -4.51 -12.37
N ARG A 227 -4.43 -3.79 -13.19
CA ARG A 227 -4.64 -3.69 -14.63
C ARG A 227 -4.57 -5.06 -15.31
N GLU A 228 -3.54 -5.85 -15.00
CA GLU A 228 -3.35 -7.19 -15.56
C GLU A 228 -4.44 -8.18 -15.15
N LEU A 229 -5.13 -7.90 -14.03
CA LEU A 229 -6.30 -8.65 -13.58
C LEU A 229 -7.61 -8.05 -14.11
N GLY A 230 -7.60 -7.04 -14.96
CA GLY A 230 -8.84 -6.43 -15.46
C GLY A 230 -9.60 -5.60 -14.42
N ARG A 231 -8.91 -5.08 -13.40
CA ARG A 231 -9.48 -4.14 -12.41
C ARG A 231 -9.05 -2.71 -12.73
N ASN A 232 -9.99 -1.78 -12.59
CA ASN A 232 -9.67 -0.36 -12.69
C ASN A 232 -8.80 0.05 -11.50
N SER A 233 -7.77 0.87 -11.73
CA SER A 233 -6.85 1.29 -10.68
C SER A 233 -6.54 2.78 -10.69
N TYR A 234 -6.45 3.34 -9.48
CA TYR A 234 -6.06 4.73 -9.26
C TYR A 234 -5.03 4.80 -8.14
N GLY A 235 -3.96 5.56 -8.33
CA GLY A 235 -2.96 5.74 -7.30
C GLY A 235 -2.36 7.12 -7.25
N PHE A 236 -1.75 7.43 -6.12
CA PHE A 236 -1.07 8.70 -5.87
C PHE A 236 0.42 8.44 -5.62
N GLU A 237 1.26 9.26 -6.24
CA GLU A 237 2.69 9.31 -5.99
C GLU A 237 3.11 10.78 -5.94
N VAL A 238 3.86 11.18 -4.91
CA VAL A 238 4.26 12.58 -4.69
C VAL A 238 5.65 12.88 -5.25
N SER A 239 6.54 11.88 -5.28
CA SER A 239 7.87 11.97 -5.87
C SER A 239 7.77 12.00 -7.38
N ARG A 240 8.19 13.10 -7.97
CA ARG A 240 8.21 13.27 -9.43
C ARG A 240 9.04 12.19 -10.13
N ASP A 241 10.17 11.80 -9.53
CA ASP A 241 11.07 10.79 -10.09
C ASP A 241 10.43 9.39 -10.08
N PHE A 242 9.82 8.98 -8.96
CA PHE A 242 9.11 7.70 -8.91
C PHE A 242 7.87 7.70 -9.78
N TYR A 243 7.13 8.81 -9.82
CA TYR A 243 5.99 8.98 -10.72
C TYR A 243 6.38 8.79 -12.19
N GLN A 244 7.46 9.45 -12.65
CA GLN A 244 7.94 9.34 -14.03
C GLN A 244 8.38 7.90 -14.34
N LYS A 245 9.23 7.31 -13.50
CA LYS A 245 9.70 5.92 -13.68
C LYS A 245 8.55 4.92 -13.67
N ALA A 246 7.59 5.08 -12.77
CA ALA A 246 6.41 4.21 -12.69
C ALA A 246 5.59 4.28 -13.98
N ASN A 247 5.32 5.49 -14.51
CA ASN A 247 4.59 5.62 -15.78
C ASN A 247 5.38 5.08 -16.97
N GLU A 248 6.68 5.34 -17.05
CA GLU A 248 7.49 4.95 -18.22
C GLU A 248 7.83 3.46 -18.25
N GLN A 249 8.10 2.86 -17.07
CA GLN A 249 8.67 1.52 -16.99
C GLN A 249 7.67 0.48 -16.47
N MET A 250 6.85 0.83 -15.47
CA MET A 250 5.90 -0.12 -14.86
C MET A 250 4.56 -0.13 -15.60
N LEU A 251 4.00 1.06 -15.81
CA LEU A 251 2.65 1.25 -16.33
C LEU A 251 2.61 1.57 -17.83
N GLY A 252 3.77 1.83 -18.45
CA GLY A 252 3.89 2.10 -19.87
C GLY A 252 3.17 1.04 -20.70
N GLU A 253 2.68 1.46 -21.87
CA GLU A 253 2.03 0.54 -22.80
C GLU A 253 2.99 -0.59 -23.14
N GLU A 254 2.47 -1.82 -23.22
CA GLU A 254 3.22 -2.88 -23.87
C GLU A 254 3.53 -2.39 -25.28
N VAL A 255 4.82 -2.25 -25.60
CA VAL A 255 5.23 -2.11 -27.00
C VAL A 255 4.75 -3.41 -27.65
N ALA A 256 3.64 -3.32 -28.36
CA ALA A 256 3.19 -4.36 -29.25
C ALA A 256 4.32 -4.56 -30.26
N GLY A 257 5.11 -5.61 -30.04
CA GLY A 257 6.11 -6.10 -30.98
C GLY A 257 5.46 -6.77 -32.16
#